data_AF-A0A3M3ZIW5-F1
#
_entry.id   AF-A0A3M3ZIW5-F1
#
_cell.length_a   1.000
_cell.length_b   1.000
_cell.length_c   1.000
_cell.angle_alpha   90.00
_cell.angle_beta   90.00
_cell.angle_gamma   90.00
#
_symmetry.space_group_name_H-M   'P 1'
#
loop_
_entity.id
_entity.type
_entity.pdbx_description
1 polymer ?
#
loop_
_entity_poly.entity_id
_entity_poly.type
_entity_poly.pdbx_seq_one_letter_code
_entity_poly.pdbx_strand_id
1 'polypeptide(L)'
;MAVTYFFVRSCRAPTGALIMAVLPVNRETAMSLNTDSAIQEYFASEKEAGVDAFETVFASDAAVIDEGKTHSGIEAIKAWKQNAKQKYPSRSVIQMLADKWTLLVIDSLSSGPIRSGELRRHVGGVTQKMLTQTLRLLERDGLVLRVVYPSSPPSVEYSLTPLGVSITAVTAQMCQWAEDNMKPVLVARLDYDTRVASDEQATASTTSARSVRREFT
;
A
#
# COMPACT_ATOMS: atom_id res chain seq x y z
N MET A 1 -15.90 -17.89 21.39
CA MET A 1 -15.04 -16.71 21.14
C MET A 1 -14.40 -16.88 19.77
N ALA A 2 -15.06 -16.35 18.74
CA ALA A 2 -14.62 -16.42 17.34
C ALA A 2 -14.54 -14.99 16.80
N VAL A 3 -13.42 -14.65 16.18
CA VAL A 3 -13.17 -13.34 15.57
C VAL A 3 -13.87 -13.31 14.22
N THR A 4 -15.05 -12.69 14.21
CA THR A 4 -15.89 -12.45 13.04
C THR A 4 -15.30 -11.31 12.21
N TYR A 5 -14.81 -11.62 11.00
CA TYR A 5 -14.57 -10.62 9.96
C TYR A 5 -15.91 -9.96 9.61
N PHE A 6 -16.05 -8.67 9.92
CA PHE A 6 -17.22 -7.85 9.59
C PHE A 6 -17.11 -7.41 8.13
N PHE A 7 -17.83 -8.13 7.27
CA PHE A 7 -18.19 -7.73 5.92
C PHE A 7 -19.46 -6.86 5.99
N VAL A 8 -19.50 -5.75 5.26
CA VAL A 8 -20.64 -4.82 5.16
C VAL A 8 -21.90 -5.59 4.70
N ARG A 9 -23.01 -5.37 5.40
CA ARG A 9 -24.27 -6.12 5.26
C ARG A 9 -25.28 -5.37 4.39
N SER A 10 -25.59 -5.89 3.20
CA SER A 10 -26.95 -6.06 2.65
C SER A 10 -26.87 -6.88 1.35
N CYS A 11 -27.19 -8.18 1.35
CA CYS A 11 -28.48 -8.70 0.87
C CYS A 11 -28.69 -10.17 1.31
N ARG A 12 -29.95 -10.60 1.36
CA ARG A 12 -30.48 -11.76 2.10
C ARG A 12 -30.75 -13.00 1.20
N ALA A 13 -30.37 -14.18 1.74
CA ALA A 13 -30.89 -15.56 1.53
C ALA A 13 -30.39 -16.42 0.33
N PRO A 14 -30.54 -17.78 0.37
CA PRO A 14 -30.41 -18.73 1.49
C PRO A 14 -29.54 -19.98 1.19
N THR A 15 -29.12 -20.66 2.27
CA THR A 15 -28.82 -22.10 2.45
C THR A 15 -28.12 -22.91 1.34
N GLY A 16 -26.86 -23.27 1.61
CA GLY A 16 -26.17 -24.39 0.98
C GLY A 16 -24.79 -24.54 1.60
N ALA A 17 -24.61 -25.54 2.46
CA ALA A 17 -23.37 -25.79 3.17
C ALA A 17 -22.22 -26.13 2.19
N LEU A 18 -21.14 -25.35 2.23
CA LEU A 18 -19.84 -25.76 1.73
C LEU A 18 -18.80 -25.49 2.81
N ILE A 19 -18.31 -26.55 3.43
CA ILE A 19 -17.14 -26.51 4.32
C ILE A 19 -15.92 -26.28 3.42
N MET A 20 -15.51 -25.02 3.26
CA MET A 20 -14.19 -24.69 2.75
C MET A 20 -13.27 -24.47 3.95
N ALA A 21 -12.41 -25.46 4.20
CA ALA A 21 -11.29 -25.32 5.12
C ALA A 21 -10.32 -24.26 4.57
N VAL A 22 -10.47 -23.02 5.04
CA VAL A 22 -9.48 -21.97 4.82
C VAL A 22 -8.31 -22.26 5.75
N LEU A 23 -7.25 -22.84 5.19
CA LEU A 23 -5.95 -22.91 5.86
C LEU A 23 -5.46 -21.48 6.12
N PRO A 24 -4.88 -21.19 7.29
CA PRO A 24 -4.35 -19.86 7.58
C PRO A 24 -3.09 -19.63 6.73
N VAL A 25 -3.22 -18.89 5.64
CA VAL A 25 -2.06 -18.23 4.99
C VAL A 25 -1.73 -17.01 5.85
N ASN A 26 -1.12 -17.27 7.00
CA ASN A 26 -0.39 -16.25 7.73
C ASN A 26 1.04 -16.74 7.94
N ARG A 27 1.83 -16.56 6.89
CA ARG A 27 3.26 -16.28 7.03
C ARG A 27 3.46 -14.91 6.40
N GLU A 28 3.56 -13.88 7.23
CA GLU A 28 4.45 -12.76 6.94
C GLU A 28 5.88 -13.31 6.90
N THR A 29 6.20 -14.13 5.90
CA THR A 29 7.56 -14.21 5.43
C THR A 29 7.74 -12.90 4.71
N ALA A 30 8.20 -11.88 5.43
CA ALA A 30 8.88 -10.77 4.79
C ALA A 30 9.88 -11.43 3.83
N MET A 31 9.63 -11.34 2.53
CA MET A 31 10.63 -11.67 1.55
C MET A 31 11.75 -10.67 1.77
N SER A 32 12.68 -11.01 2.67
CA SER A 32 13.97 -10.37 2.71
C SER A 32 14.65 -10.83 1.43
N LEU A 33 14.48 -10.02 0.37
CA LEU A 33 15.42 -10.06 -0.73
C LEU A 33 16.78 -9.85 -0.07
N ASN A 34 17.61 -10.89 -0.08
CA ASN A 34 19.00 -10.78 0.35
C ASN A 34 19.73 -9.98 -0.74
N THR A 35 19.49 -8.68 -0.74
CA THR A 35 20.09 -7.75 -1.69
C THR A 35 21.38 -7.22 -1.11
N ASP A 36 22.29 -6.81 -1.99
CA ASP A 36 23.49 -6.09 -1.62
C ASP A 36 23.17 -4.88 -0.72
N SER A 37 24.10 -4.51 0.16
CA SER A 37 23.90 -3.43 1.15
C SER A 37 23.52 -2.11 0.48
N ALA A 38 24.07 -1.86 -0.71
CA ALA A 38 23.74 -0.68 -1.52
C ALA A 38 22.24 -0.61 -1.90
N ILE A 39 21.60 -1.75 -2.17
CA ILE A 39 20.18 -1.81 -2.53
C ILE A 39 19.30 -1.63 -1.29
N GLN A 40 19.71 -2.16 -0.14
CA GLN A 40 19.02 -1.93 1.14
C GLN A 40 19.09 -0.45 1.55
N GLU A 41 20.26 0.19 1.39
CA GLU A 41 20.44 1.61 1.65
C GLU A 41 19.63 2.48 0.68
N TYR A 42 19.52 2.09 -0.60
CA TYR A 42 18.62 2.73 -1.55
C TYR A 42 17.16 2.70 -1.06
N PHE A 43 16.64 1.53 -0.68
CA PHE A 43 15.26 1.41 -0.20
C PHE A 43 15.02 2.13 1.14
N ALA A 44 16.03 2.17 2.02
CA ALA A 44 15.98 2.95 3.26
C ALA A 44 15.95 4.47 2.96
N SER A 45 16.71 4.92 1.95
CA SER A 45 16.72 6.32 1.50
C SER A 45 15.37 6.75 0.91
N GLU A 46 14.61 5.84 0.28
CA GLU A 46 13.24 6.16 -0.18
C GLU A 46 12.25 6.32 0.98
N LYS A 47 12.46 5.60 2.09
CA LYS A 47 11.52 5.55 3.22
C LYS A 47 11.71 6.65 4.26
N GLU A 48 12.95 7.05 4.56
CA GLU A 48 13.22 7.90 5.75
C GLU A 48 14.01 9.19 5.51
N ALA A 49 14.74 9.34 4.40
CA ALA A 49 15.67 10.46 4.26
C ALA A 49 15.45 11.22 2.94
N GLY A 50 15.33 12.54 3.04
CA GLY A 50 15.48 13.41 1.89
C GLY A 50 16.81 13.21 1.16
N VAL A 51 17.01 14.03 0.14
CA VAL A 51 18.06 14.03 -0.89
C VAL A 51 19.51 13.72 -0.41
N ASP A 52 19.79 13.77 0.89
CA ASP A 52 21.11 13.63 1.51
C ASP A 52 21.61 12.18 1.65
N ALA A 53 20.74 11.18 1.79
CA ALA A 53 21.13 9.76 1.84
C ALA A 53 21.59 9.18 0.47
N PHE A 54 21.59 10.02 -0.57
CA PHE A 54 21.91 9.65 -1.95
C PHE A 54 23.43 9.61 -2.23
N GLU A 55 24.24 10.32 -1.42
CA GLU A 55 25.69 10.44 -1.64
C GLU A 55 26.48 9.19 -1.25
N THR A 56 25.96 8.38 -0.34
CA THR A 56 26.61 7.14 0.12
C THR A 56 26.43 5.96 -0.84
N VAL A 57 25.43 6.01 -1.73
CA VAL A 57 25.00 4.85 -2.53
C VAL A 57 25.40 4.95 -4.01
N PHE A 58 25.58 6.15 -4.55
CA PHE A 58 25.90 6.35 -5.97
C PHE A 58 27.35 6.76 -6.18
N ALA A 59 28.01 6.09 -7.14
CA ALA A 59 29.32 6.53 -7.63
C ALA A 59 29.23 7.95 -8.19
N SER A 60 30.30 8.73 -8.07
CA SER A 60 30.35 10.13 -8.49
C SER A 60 30.09 10.34 -10.00
N ASP A 61 30.22 9.28 -10.80
CA ASP A 61 29.97 9.23 -12.24
C ASP A 61 28.59 8.65 -12.62
N ALA A 62 27.71 8.40 -11.65
CA ALA A 62 26.38 7.85 -11.90
C ALA A 62 25.61 8.67 -12.95
N ALA A 63 24.84 7.98 -13.79
CA ALA A 63 23.99 8.59 -14.80
C ALA A 63 22.57 8.00 -14.76
N VAL A 64 21.56 8.86 -14.79
CA VAL A 64 20.14 8.51 -14.86
C VAL A 64 19.59 8.99 -16.20
N ILE A 65 18.85 8.13 -16.89
CA ILE A 65 18.16 8.49 -18.14
C ILE A 65 16.66 8.57 -17.86
N ASP A 66 16.08 9.75 -18.08
CA ASP A 66 14.65 10.02 -17.91
C ASP A 66 14.11 10.80 -19.11
N GLU A 67 13.02 10.33 -19.71
CA GLU A 67 12.41 10.93 -20.93
C GLU A 67 13.40 11.27 -22.07
N GLY A 68 14.43 10.44 -22.24
CA GLY A 68 15.47 10.64 -23.27
C GLY A 68 16.53 11.68 -22.90
N LYS A 69 16.54 12.20 -21.67
CA LYS A 69 17.61 13.07 -21.13
C LYS A 69 18.50 12.30 -20.17
N THR A 70 19.81 12.47 -20.32
CA THR A 70 20.81 11.90 -19.41
C THR A 70 21.19 12.93 -18.35
N HIS A 71 21.02 12.56 -17.08
CA HIS A 71 21.43 13.30 -15.91
C HIS A 71 22.65 12.61 -15.30
N SER A 72 23.85 13.17 -15.45
CA SER A 72 25.10 12.58 -14.96
C SER A 72 25.70 13.39 -13.82
N GLY A 73 26.23 12.70 -12.82
CA GLY A 73 26.78 13.28 -11.61
C GLY A 73 25.74 13.46 -10.50
N ILE A 74 26.21 13.37 -9.26
CA ILE A 74 25.36 13.37 -8.06
C ILE A 74 24.47 14.63 -8.00
N GLU A 75 25.01 15.81 -8.28
CA GLU A 75 24.26 17.07 -8.24
C GLU A 75 23.14 17.12 -9.29
N ALA A 76 23.41 16.69 -10.52
CA ALA A 76 22.43 16.66 -11.59
C ALA A 76 21.30 15.66 -11.30
N ILE A 77 21.64 14.51 -10.70
CA ILE A 77 20.66 13.49 -10.29
C ILE A 77 19.83 13.99 -9.10
N LYS A 78 20.45 14.67 -8.11
CA LYS A 78 19.72 15.30 -6.99
C LYS A 78 18.72 16.35 -7.51
N ALA A 79 19.15 17.24 -8.41
CA ALA A 79 18.29 18.25 -9.02
C ALA A 79 17.16 17.62 -9.85
N TRP A 80 17.46 16.58 -10.64
CA TRP A 80 16.44 15.81 -11.36
C TRP A 80 15.42 15.19 -10.41
N LYS A 81 15.84 14.53 -9.34
CA LYS A 81 14.94 13.88 -8.37
C LYS A 81 14.01 14.91 -7.71
N GLN A 82 14.53 16.09 -7.38
CA GLN A 82 13.74 17.17 -6.81
C GLN A 82 12.72 17.73 -7.81
N ASN A 83 13.14 17.93 -9.07
CA ASN A 83 12.25 18.38 -10.15
C ASN A 83 11.18 17.34 -10.50
N ALA A 84 11.53 16.05 -10.53
CA ALA A 84 10.60 14.95 -10.77
C ALA A 84 9.51 14.88 -9.70
N LYS A 85 9.87 15.14 -8.43
CA LYS A 85 8.90 15.23 -7.32
C LYS A 85 7.93 16.40 -7.49
N GLN A 86 8.39 17.53 -8.04
CA GLN A 86 7.55 18.71 -8.31
C GLN A 86 6.72 18.57 -9.59
N LYS A 87 7.19 17.78 -10.56
CA LYS A 87 6.55 17.60 -11.87
C LYS A 87 5.16 16.94 -11.77
N TYR A 88 4.94 16.10 -10.76
CA TYR A 88 3.67 15.38 -10.56
C TYR A 88 3.15 15.54 -9.12
N PRO A 89 2.67 16.73 -8.72
CA PRO A 89 2.14 16.96 -7.38
C PRO A 89 0.89 16.11 -7.10
N SER A 90 0.15 15.71 -8.14
CA SER A 90 -0.96 14.77 -8.02
C SER A 90 -0.54 13.39 -7.50
N ARG A 91 0.71 12.97 -7.72
CA ARG A 91 1.21 11.66 -7.28
C ARG A 91 1.21 11.53 -5.77
N SER A 92 1.52 12.60 -5.02
CA SER A 92 1.48 12.54 -3.56
C SER A 92 0.05 12.38 -3.03
N VAL A 93 -0.93 13.05 -3.66
CA VAL A 93 -2.34 12.92 -3.31
C VAL A 93 -2.85 11.51 -3.64
N ILE A 94 -2.53 10.99 -4.84
CA ILE A 94 -2.89 9.63 -5.24
C ILE A 94 -2.26 8.60 -4.30
N GLN A 95 -1.01 8.79 -3.89
CA GLN A 95 -0.33 7.90 -2.95
C GLN A 95 -0.99 7.90 -1.57
N MET A 96 -1.44 9.06 -1.08
CA MET A 96 -2.24 9.15 0.14
C MET A 96 -3.58 8.42 0.00
N LEU A 97 -4.28 8.56 -1.14
CA LEU A 97 -5.53 7.82 -1.40
C LEU A 97 -5.32 6.32 -1.52
N ALA A 98 -4.17 5.89 -2.06
CA ALA A 98 -3.81 4.48 -2.19
C ALA A 98 -3.32 3.86 -0.87
N ASP A 99 -3.18 4.65 0.21
CA ASP A 99 -2.87 4.09 1.53
C ASP A 99 -4.00 3.16 1.99
N LYS A 100 -3.60 2.04 2.58
CA LYS A 100 -4.48 0.94 3.01
C LYS A 100 -5.68 1.41 3.84
N TRP A 101 -5.49 2.40 4.69
CA TRP A 101 -6.52 2.81 5.65
C TRP A 101 -7.27 4.06 5.21
N THR A 102 -6.70 4.89 4.34
CA THR A 102 -7.28 6.17 3.91
C THR A 102 -8.70 6.00 3.38
N LEU A 103 -8.91 5.12 2.40
CA LEU A 103 -10.24 4.92 1.80
C LEU A 103 -11.27 4.44 2.82
N LEU A 104 -10.87 3.53 3.73
CA LEU A 104 -11.75 3.00 4.78
C LEU A 104 -12.13 4.08 5.81
N VAL A 105 -11.21 4.97 6.14
CA VAL A 105 -11.47 6.10 7.05
C VAL A 105 -12.39 7.12 6.38
N ILE A 106 -12.14 7.48 5.12
CA ILE A 106 -12.99 8.40 4.36
C ILE A 106 -14.41 7.84 4.22
N ASP A 107 -14.53 6.56 3.85
CA ASP A 107 -15.81 5.86 3.73
C ASP A 107 -16.57 5.85 5.07
N SER A 108 -15.89 5.51 6.17
CA SER A 108 -16.50 5.53 7.51
C SER A 108 -17.03 6.91 7.89
N LEU A 109 -16.29 7.98 7.58
CA LEU A 109 -16.67 9.36 7.91
C LEU A 109 -17.68 9.98 6.93
N SER A 110 -17.97 9.32 5.81
CA SER A 110 -18.93 9.80 4.80
C SER A 110 -20.35 9.96 5.35
N SER A 111 -20.71 9.15 6.36
CA SER A 111 -22.01 9.17 7.02
C SER A 111 -22.13 10.21 8.14
N GLY A 112 -21.05 10.94 8.46
CA GLY A 112 -21.04 11.99 9.47
C GLY A 112 -19.91 11.87 10.50
N PRO A 113 -19.93 12.71 11.55
CA PRO A 113 -18.91 12.71 12.59
C PRO A 113 -18.89 11.41 13.41
N ILE A 114 -17.70 10.88 13.69
CA ILE A 114 -17.52 9.63 14.47
C ILE A 114 -16.45 9.81 15.55
N ARG A 115 -16.70 9.24 16.73
CA ARG A 115 -15.72 9.20 17.83
C ARG A 115 -14.55 8.28 17.52
N SER A 116 -13.35 8.62 18.00
CA SER A 116 -12.12 7.87 17.74
C SER A 116 -12.23 6.35 17.98
N GLY A 117 -12.85 5.96 19.10
CA GLY A 117 -13.03 4.55 19.47
C GLY A 117 -14.03 3.80 18.58
N GLU A 118 -15.09 4.49 18.13
CA GLU A 118 -16.08 3.93 17.21
C GLU A 118 -15.51 3.83 15.81
N LEU A 119 -14.76 4.84 15.36
CA LEU A 119 -14.12 4.86 14.04
C LEU A 119 -13.17 3.66 13.88
N ARG A 120 -12.40 3.32 14.92
CA ARG A 120 -11.55 2.12 14.87
C ARG A 120 -12.34 0.82 14.67
N ARG A 121 -13.53 0.73 15.26
CA ARG A 121 -14.40 -0.44 15.13
C ARG A 121 -15.02 -0.51 13.73
N HIS A 122 -15.42 0.63 13.17
CA HIS A 122 -15.95 0.71 11.81
C HIS A 122 -14.91 0.33 10.76
N VAL A 123 -13.69 0.87 10.85
CA VAL A 123 -12.62 0.57 9.89
C VAL A 123 -12.22 -0.92 9.94
N GLY A 124 -12.15 -1.52 11.13
CA GLY A 124 -11.84 -2.94 11.29
C GLY A 124 -10.39 -3.31 10.95
N GLY A 125 -9.76 -4.18 11.76
CA GLY A 125 -8.38 -4.65 11.50
C GLY A 125 -7.26 -3.60 11.63
N VAL A 126 -7.59 -2.31 11.77
CA VAL A 126 -6.63 -1.23 11.97
C VAL A 126 -6.17 -1.16 13.43
N THR A 127 -4.87 -1.03 13.63
CA THR A 127 -4.32 -0.77 14.98
C THR A 127 -4.58 0.68 15.39
N GLN A 128 -4.64 0.95 16.70
CA GLN A 128 -4.82 2.32 17.19
C GLN A 128 -3.73 3.28 16.69
N LYS A 129 -2.48 2.78 16.60
CA LYS A 129 -1.34 3.55 16.12
C LYS A 129 -1.54 3.95 14.66
N MET A 130 -1.89 2.99 13.79
CA MET A 130 -2.10 3.26 12.37
C MET A 130 -3.29 4.19 12.14
N LEU A 131 -4.41 3.98 12.84
CA LEU A 131 -5.56 4.88 12.74
C LEU A 131 -5.19 6.32 13.09
N THR A 132 -4.43 6.51 14.19
CA THR A 132 -3.96 7.84 14.60
C THR A 132 -3.06 8.47 13.54
N GLN A 133 -2.18 7.68 12.92
CA GLN A 133 -1.28 8.15 11.86
C GLN A 133 -2.06 8.57 10.62
N THR A 134 -2.99 7.74 10.15
CA THR A 134 -3.86 8.05 9.00
C THR A 134 -4.68 9.31 9.27
N LEU A 135 -5.31 9.43 10.44
CA LEU A 135 -6.10 10.62 10.79
C LEU A 135 -5.26 11.90 10.82
N ARG A 136 -4.03 11.84 11.34
CA ARG A 136 -3.11 13.00 11.32
C ARG A 136 -2.70 13.40 9.90
N LEU A 137 -2.50 12.43 9.01
CA LEU A 137 -2.22 12.70 7.60
C LEU A 137 -3.42 13.37 6.94
N LEU A 138 -4.62 12.82 7.12
CA LEU A 138 -5.85 13.38 6.54
C LEU A 138 -6.22 14.75 7.13
N GLU A 139 -5.91 15.00 8.41
CA GLU A 139 -6.05 16.31 9.04
C GLU A 139 -5.05 17.33 8.46
N ARG A 140 -3.79 16.93 8.30
CA ARG A 140 -2.75 17.75 7.65
C ARG A 140 -3.12 18.10 6.21
N ASP A 141 -3.66 17.15 5.46
CA ASP A 141 -4.04 17.32 4.06
C ASP A 141 -5.42 18.00 3.92
N GLY A 142 -6.04 18.38 5.05
CA GLY A 142 -7.28 19.17 5.07
C GLY A 142 -8.53 18.39 4.71
N LEU A 143 -8.49 17.05 4.70
CA LEU A 143 -9.62 16.17 4.39
C LEU A 143 -10.46 15.87 5.64
N VAL A 144 -9.84 15.84 6.81
CA VAL A 144 -10.51 15.51 8.08
C VAL A 144 -10.39 16.66 9.07
N LEU A 145 -11.49 16.97 9.74
CA LEU A 145 -11.54 17.87 10.88
C LEU A 145 -11.57 17.05 12.17
N ARG A 146 -10.70 17.42 13.12
CA ARG A 146 -10.64 16.86 14.47
C ARG A 146 -11.21 17.84 15.48
N VAL A 147 -12.22 17.42 16.24
CA VAL A 147 -12.84 18.21 17.32
C VAL A 147 -12.63 17.50 18.65
N VAL A 148 -12.12 18.23 19.65
CA VAL A 148 -11.96 17.74 21.03
C VAL A 148 -13.07 18.33 21.88
N TYR A 149 -13.84 17.46 22.54
CA TYR A 149 -14.85 17.88 23.48
C TYR A 149 -14.35 17.75 24.92
N PRO A 150 -14.47 18.81 25.73
CA PRO A 150 -14.16 18.76 27.16
C PRO A 150 -15.29 18.03 27.90
N SER A 151 -15.36 16.71 27.73
CA SER A 151 -16.22 15.81 28.48
C SER A 151 -15.44 15.07 29.58
N SER A 152 -16.13 14.37 30.48
CA SER A 152 -15.48 13.48 31.46
C SER A 152 -15.92 12.03 31.19
N PRO A 153 -15.06 11.18 30.57
CA PRO A 153 -13.72 11.47 30.06
C PRO A 153 -13.72 12.30 28.76
N PRO A 154 -12.61 12.98 28.39
CA PRO A 154 -12.51 13.76 27.16
C PRO A 154 -12.77 12.89 25.92
N SER A 155 -13.52 13.42 24.97
CA SER A 155 -13.86 12.72 23.73
C SER A 155 -13.35 13.48 22.50
N VAL A 156 -13.03 12.73 21.45
CA VAL A 156 -12.52 13.28 20.20
C VAL A 156 -13.39 12.72 19.07
N GLU A 157 -13.90 13.62 18.24
CA GLU A 157 -14.65 13.28 17.03
C GLU A 157 -13.88 13.72 15.79
N TYR A 158 -14.07 12.95 14.73
CA TYR A 158 -13.54 13.22 13.42
C TYR A 158 -14.70 13.35 12.44
N SER A 159 -14.57 14.26 11.48
CA SER A 159 -15.55 14.45 10.40
C SER A 159 -14.82 14.84 9.12
N LEU A 160 -15.44 14.63 7.96
CA LEU A 160 -14.90 15.14 6.70
C LEU A 160 -15.06 16.66 6.64
N THR A 161 -14.04 17.35 6.14
CA THR A 161 -14.14 18.75 5.73
C THR A 161 -14.90 18.85 4.40
N PRO A 162 -15.25 20.05 3.89
CA PRO A 162 -15.79 20.18 2.53
C PRO A 162 -14.87 19.57 1.46
N LEU A 163 -13.54 19.69 1.62
CA LEU A 163 -12.57 19.03 0.75
C LEU A 163 -12.65 17.50 0.89
N GLY A 164 -12.71 16.99 2.12
CA GLY A 164 -12.92 15.56 2.39
C GLY A 164 -14.21 15.02 1.79
N VAL A 165 -15.31 15.77 1.84
CA VAL A 165 -16.58 15.36 1.22
C VAL A 165 -16.44 15.31 -0.30
N SER A 166 -15.74 16.28 -0.92
CA SER A 166 -15.57 16.33 -2.37
C SER A 166 -14.89 15.10 -2.98
N ILE A 167 -14.06 14.40 -2.21
CA ILE A 167 -13.34 13.21 -2.69
C ILE A 167 -14.13 11.91 -2.58
N THR A 168 -15.20 11.90 -1.76
CA THR A 168 -15.99 10.69 -1.49
C THR A 168 -16.58 10.08 -2.76
N ALA A 169 -16.99 10.91 -3.73
CA ALA A 169 -17.51 10.45 -5.01
C ALA A 169 -16.45 9.72 -5.87
N VAL A 170 -15.18 10.15 -5.78
CA VAL A 170 -14.07 9.52 -6.49
C VAL A 170 -13.70 8.20 -5.82
N THR A 171 -13.60 8.20 -4.49
CA THR A 171 -13.27 6.99 -3.72
C THR A 171 -14.37 5.93 -3.85
N ALA A 172 -15.65 6.33 -3.89
CA ALA A 172 -16.77 5.42 -4.11
C ALA A 172 -16.69 4.73 -5.47
N GLN A 173 -16.32 5.45 -6.54
CA GLN A 173 -16.12 4.85 -7.86
C GLN A 173 -14.97 3.84 -7.88
N MET A 174 -13.88 4.12 -7.16
CA MET A 174 -12.77 3.18 -7.01
C MET A 174 -13.21 1.91 -6.27
N CYS A 175 -13.94 2.06 -5.16
CA CYS A 175 -14.49 0.92 -4.41
C CYS A 175 -15.43 0.09 -5.27
N GLN A 176 -16.37 0.74 -5.97
CA GLN A 176 -17.32 0.06 -6.86
C GLN A 176 -16.60 -0.76 -7.93
N TRP A 177 -15.63 -0.16 -8.62
CA TRP A 177 -14.84 -0.88 -9.62
C TRP A 177 -14.11 -2.08 -9.00
N ALA A 178 -13.52 -1.91 -7.81
CA ALA A 178 -12.81 -2.99 -7.13
C ALA A 178 -13.75 -4.15 -6.75
N GLU A 179 -14.96 -3.85 -6.27
CA GLU A 179 -16.00 -4.84 -5.95
C GLU A 179 -16.45 -5.61 -7.20
N ASP A 180 -16.71 -4.88 -8.29
CA ASP A 180 -17.16 -5.49 -9.55
C ASP A 180 -16.07 -6.38 -10.19
N ASN A 181 -14.80 -6.04 -9.96
CA ASN A 181 -13.67 -6.69 -10.63
C ASN A 181 -12.81 -7.58 -9.72
N MET A 182 -13.22 -7.81 -8.46
CA MET A 182 -12.41 -8.61 -7.53
C MET A 182 -12.14 -10.02 -8.05
N LYS A 183 -13.14 -10.66 -8.69
CA LYS A 183 -13.01 -12.02 -9.20
C LYS A 183 -12.05 -12.10 -10.40
N PRO A 184 -12.21 -11.29 -11.47
CA PRO A 184 -11.22 -11.20 -12.53
C PRO A 184 -9.80 -10.97 -12.02
N VAL A 185 -9.62 -10.06 -11.06
CA VAL A 185 -8.30 -9.76 -10.48
C VAL A 185 -7.72 -10.98 -9.76
N LEU A 186 -8.53 -11.72 -8.99
CA LEU A 186 -8.07 -12.93 -8.31
C LEU A 186 -7.68 -14.05 -9.28
N VAL A 187 -8.45 -14.23 -10.36
CA VAL A 187 -8.11 -15.20 -11.41
C VAL A 187 -6.78 -14.83 -12.07
N ALA A 188 -6.62 -13.57 -12.47
CA ALA A 188 -5.38 -13.10 -13.09
C ALA A 188 -4.15 -13.28 -12.18
N ARG A 189 -4.31 -13.11 -10.85
CA ARG A 189 -3.25 -13.39 -9.87
C ARG A 189 -2.88 -14.86 -9.82
N LEU A 190 -3.87 -15.75 -9.72
CA LEU A 190 -3.64 -17.20 -9.69
C LEU A 190 -2.96 -17.71 -10.97
N ASP A 191 -3.39 -17.21 -12.13
CA ASP A 191 -2.79 -17.55 -13.43
C ASP A 191 -1.33 -17.09 -13.51
N TYR A 192 -1.04 -15.88 -13.02
CA TYR A 192 0.32 -15.37 -12.95
C TYR A 192 1.21 -16.22 -12.03
N ASP A 193 0.75 -16.48 -10.80
CA ASP A 193 1.50 -17.26 -9.81
C ASP A 193 1.79 -18.68 -10.31
N THR A 194 0.84 -19.29 -11.02
CA THR A 194 0.99 -20.61 -11.64
C THR A 194 2.07 -20.59 -12.73
N ARG A 195 2.08 -19.57 -13.59
CA ARG A 195 3.08 -19.42 -14.64
C ARG A 195 4.48 -19.21 -14.07
N VAL A 196 4.64 -18.32 -13.10
CA VAL A 196 5.94 -18.07 -12.45
C VAL A 196 6.48 -19.33 -11.78
N ALA A 197 5.64 -20.08 -11.07
CA ALA A 197 6.04 -21.34 -10.45
C ALA A 197 6.50 -22.39 -11.48
N SER A 198 5.84 -22.45 -12.65
CA SER A 198 6.25 -23.36 -13.73
C SER A 198 7.56 -22.96 -14.39
N ASP A 199 7.80 -21.65 -14.58
CA ASP A 199 9.03 -21.13 -15.16
C ASP A 199 10.22 -21.40 -14.25
N GLU A 200 10.07 -21.18 -12.93
CA GLU A 200 11.09 -21.48 -11.93
C GLU A 200 11.49 -22.96 -11.92
N GLN A 201 10.51 -23.86 -12.01
CA GLN A 201 10.73 -25.31 -12.10
C GLN A 201 11.46 -25.72 -13.41
N ALA A 202 11.13 -25.08 -14.53
CA ALA A 202 11.79 -25.31 -15.81
C ALA A 202 13.27 -24.83 -15.80
N THR A 203 13.55 -23.67 -15.18
CA THR A 203 14.93 -23.18 -15.01
C THR A 203 15.76 -24.02 -14.05
N ALA A 204 15.16 -24.53 -12.96
CA ALA A 204 15.84 -25.41 -12.01
C ALA A 204 16.22 -26.76 -12.66
N SER A 205 15.32 -27.33 -13.47
CA SER A 205 15.57 -28.57 -14.21
C SER A 205 16.65 -28.42 -15.28
N THR A 206 16.68 -27.27 -15.96
CA THR A 206 17.69 -26.97 -16.99
C THR A 206 19.08 -26.71 -16.40
N THR A 207 19.15 -26.09 -15.22
CA THR A 207 20.42 -25.83 -14.50
C THR A 207 21.02 -27.10 -13.93
N SER A 208 20.19 -27.99 -13.36
CA SER A 208 20.62 -29.32 -12.89
C SER A 208 21.17 -30.17 -14.05
N ALA A 209 20.50 -30.18 -15.20
CA ALA A 209 20.99 -30.88 -16.40
C ALA A 209 22.31 -30.32 -16.96
N ARG A 210 22.58 -29.03 -16.77
CA ARG A 210 23.83 -28.37 -17.23
C ARG A 210 25.02 -28.58 -16.27
N SER A 211 24.75 -28.77 -14.97
CA SER A 211 25.77 -29.10 -13.95
C SER A 211 26.29 -30.53 -14.12
N VAL A 212 25.40 -31.50 -14.35
CA VAL A 212 25.76 -32.92 -14.52
C VAL A 212 26.65 -33.16 -15.74
N ARG A 213 26.53 -32.33 -16.78
CA ARG A 213 27.36 -32.45 -18.00
C ARG A 213 28.79 -31.90 -17.84
N ARG A 214 29.11 -31.11 -16.81
CA ARG A 214 30.47 -30.56 -16.59
C ARG A 214 31.38 -31.43 -15.71
N GLU A 215 30.84 -32.41 -14.99
CA GLU A 215 31.63 -33.31 -14.12
C GLU A 215 32.11 -34.58 -14.83
N PHE A 216 31.75 -34.77 -16.11
CA PHE A 216 32.21 -35.87 -16.97
C PHE A 216 33.03 -35.32 -18.15
N THR A 217 34.21 -34.80 -17.89
CA THR A 217 35.30 -34.66 -18.88
C THR A 217 36.63 -34.60 -18.14
#